data_AF-A0A531M7K2-F1
#
_entry.id   AF-A0A531M7K2-F1
#
_cell.length_a   1.000
_cell.length_b   1.000
_cell.length_c   1.000
_cell.angle_alpha   90.00
_cell.angle_beta   90.00
_cell.angle_gamma   90.00
#
_symmetry.space_group_name_H-M   'P 1'
#
loop_
_entity.id
_entity.type
_entity.pdbx_description
1 polymer ?
#
loop_
_entity_poly.entity_id
_entity_poly.type
_entity_poly.pdbx_seq_one_letter_code
_entity_poly.pdbx_strand_id
1 'polypeptide(L)'
;MAPRPAWKGYLKLSLVTCAIELTNVVTHAEKVSFRILNRKTGNTVKRIYVDAETGKPLEEGDEIKGYEVEDGEFIHIEEDEIEAVQIESSHTMSLDGFVDKSSIRQIYLDTPYYVSPADKVSEEAFAVIRDAMAGKKMAGLARIVLYQRERPVVIEPLGKGMVLTTLRYDNTVRQPDSVFGDIKPVKT
;
A
#
# COMPACT_ATOMS: atom_id res chain seq x y z
N MET A 1 -9.34 -4.47 20.08
CA MET A 1 -9.34 -3.11 19.49
C MET A 1 -9.79 -3.26 18.05
N ALA A 2 -10.79 -2.51 17.59
CA ALA A 2 -11.20 -2.58 16.18
C ALA A 2 -10.00 -2.21 15.30
N PRO A 3 -9.71 -2.96 14.23
CA PRO A 3 -8.60 -2.64 13.33
C PRO A 3 -8.77 -1.21 12.83
N ARG A 4 -7.75 -0.37 12.97
CA ARG A 4 -7.76 0.91 12.26
C ARG A 4 -7.65 0.62 10.77
N PRO A 5 -8.53 1.19 9.93
CA PRO A 5 -8.42 1.00 8.50
C PRO A 5 -7.09 1.59 8.02
N ALA A 6 -6.41 0.85 7.16
CA ALA A 6 -5.17 1.26 6.52
C ALA A 6 -5.42 2.39 5.49
N TRP A 7 -6.62 2.44 4.92
CA TRP A 7 -7.03 3.44 3.94
C TRP A 7 -8.55 3.57 3.90
N LYS A 8 -9.06 4.75 3.56
CA LYS A 8 -10.47 5.02 3.29
C LYS A 8 -10.60 5.84 2.01
N GLY A 9 -11.64 5.57 1.24
CA GLY A 9 -11.91 6.32 0.03
C GLY A 9 -13.08 5.74 -0.74
N TYR A 10 -13.13 5.99 -2.04
CA TYR A 10 -14.22 5.59 -2.90
C TYR A 10 -13.75 4.56 -3.92
N LEU A 11 -14.54 3.51 -4.13
CA LEU A 11 -14.40 2.58 -5.23
C LEU A 11 -15.37 2.97 -6.34
N LYS A 12 -14.85 3.21 -7.55
CA LYS A 12 -15.62 3.58 -8.72
C LYS A 12 -15.55 2.50 -9.79
N LEU A 13 -16.73 2.07 -10.26
CA LEU A 13 -16.89 1.22 -11.43
C LEU A 13 -17.81 1.93 -12.43
N SER A 14 -17.23 2.50 -13.49
CA SER A 14 -17.98 3.30 -14.47
C SER A 14 -18.77 4.44 -13.79
N LEU A 15 -20.09 4.29 -13.63
CA LEU A 15 -20.97 5.27 -12.98
C LEU A 15 -21.31 4.93 -11.52
N VAL A 16 -21.00 3.71 -11.06
CA VAL A 16 -21.29 3.27 -9.70
C VAL A 16 -20.11 3.64 -8.80
N THR A 17 -20.38 4.35 -7.71
CA THR A 17 -19.36 4.73 -6.72
C THR A 17 -19.82 4.33 -5.32
N CYS A 18 -18.94 3.76 -4.51
CA CYS A 18 -19.23 3.41 -3.12
C CYS A 18 -18.05 3.75 -2.21
N ALA A 19 -18.33 4.23 -0.99
CA ALA A 19 -17.30 4.45 0.01
C ALA A 19 -16.84 3.12 0.58
N ILE A 20 -15.53 2.91 0.64
CA ILE A 20 -14.90 1.69 1.12
C ILE A 20 -13.77 2.00 2.11
N GLU A 21 -13.46 1.02 2.93
CA GLU A 21 -12.30 1.01 3.80
C GLU A 21 -11.46 -0.25 3.60
N LEU A 22 -10.15 -0.10 3.72
CA LEU A 22 -9.20 -1.19 3.64
C LEU A 22 -8.68 -1.54 5.03
N THR A 23 -8.76 -2.81 5.38
CA THR A 23 -8.20 -3.34 6.64
C THR A 23 -7.12 -4.36 6.31
N ASN A 24 -5.96 -4.29 6.98
CA ASN A 24 -4.89 -5.26 6.78
C ASN A 24 -5.39 -6.69 7.06
N VAL A 25 -5.14 -7.62 6.13
CA VAL A 25 -5.44 -9.04 6.34
C VAL A 25 -4.48 -9.63 7.38
N VAL A 26 -3.21 -9.23 7.33
CA VAL A 26 -2.17 -9.71 8.23
C VAL A 26 -2.13 -8.83 9.49
N THR A 27 -2.22 -9.46 10.65
CA THR A 27 -2.05 -8.76 11.93
C THR A 27 -0.57 -8.71 12.32
N HIS A 28 -0.17 -7.65 13.02
CA HIS A 28 1.18 -7.55 13.60
C HIS A 28 1.28 -8.21 14.99
N ALA A 29 0.40 -9.17 15.31
CA ALA A 29 0.31 -9.78 16.64
C ALA A 29 1.63 -10.41 17.10
N GLU A 30 2.47 -10.86 16.16
CA GLU A 30 3.76 -11.49 16.44
C GLU A 30 4.95 -10.50 16.51
N LYS A 31 4.75 -9.21 16.20
CA LYS A 31 5.85 -8.24 16.31
C LYS A 31 6.05 -7.86 17.78
N VAL A 32 7.09 -8.44 18.39
CA VAL A 32 7.62 -7.95 19.67
C VAL A 32 8.18 -6.54 19.45
N SER A 33 7.50 -5.53 19.99
CA SER A 33 7.99 -4.15 19.98
C SER A 33 8.77 -3.87 21.25
N PHE A 34 9.98 -3.33 21.10
CA PHE A 34 10.81 -2.93 22.21
C PHE A 34 10.80 -1.41 22.33
N ARG A 35 10.60 -0.89 23.54
CA ARG A 35 10.86 0.51 23.86
C ARG A 35 12.31 0.65 24.30
N ILE A 36 12.99 1.69 23.84
CA ILE A 36 14.34 2.00 24.30
C ILE A 36 14.22 2.62 25.70
N LEU A 37 14.83 1.97 26.68
CA LEU A 37 14.82 2.40 28.08
C LEU A 37 16.22 2.84 28.50
N ASN A 38 16.28 3.89 29.31
CA ASN A 38 17.48 4.24 30.05
C ASN A 38 17.74 3.15 31.10
N ARG A 39 18.89 2.45 30.99
CA ARG A 39 19.24 1.33 31.86
C ARG A 39 19.25 1.69 33.36
N LYS A 40 19.61 2.94 33.72
CA LYS A 40 19.74 3.36 35.11
C LYS A 40 18.41 3.74 35.74
N THR A 41 17.52 4.38 34.98
CA THR A 41 16.26 4.94 35.51
C THR A 41 15.04 4.11 35.13
N GLY A 42 15.14 3.24 34.13
CA GLY A 42 14.01 2.49 33.56
C GLY A 42 13.08 3.33 32.67
N ASN A 43 13.34 4.63 32.54
CA ASN A 43 12.48 5.54 31.78
C ASN A 43 12.67 5.37 30.26
N THR A 44 11.62 5.61 29.49
CA THR A 44 11.68 5.63 28.02
C THR A 44 12.54 6.80 27.51
N VAL A 45 13.36 6.54 26.50
CA VAL A 45 14.21 7.55 25.88
C VAL A 45 13.45 8.31 24.79
N LYS A 46 13.67 9.63 24.70
CA LYS A 46 13.24 10.47 23.56
C LYS A 46 14.39 10.61 22.57
N ARG A 47 14.09 10.59 21.27
CA ARG A 47 15.05 10.89 20.20
C ARG A 47 14.91 12.36 19.80
N ILE A 48 16.04 13.02 19.55
CA ILE A 48 16.12 14.37 19.01
C ILE A 48 17.03 14.33 17.79
N TYR A 49 16.72 15.12 16.76
CA TYR A 49 17.64 15.36 15.66
C TYR A 49 18.65 16.43 16.08
N VAL A 50 19.92 16.21 15.72
CA VAL A 50 21.03 17.09 16.04
C VAL A 50 21.76 17.35 14.73
N ASP A 51 21.98 18.62 14.41
CA ASP A 51 22.71 19.03 13.22
C ASP A 51 24.16 18.52 13.29
N ALA A 52 24.60 17.86 12.22
CA ALA A 52 25.86 17.11 12.21
C ALA A 52 27.10 18.00 12.31
N GLU A 53 27.03 19.23 11.79
CA GLU A 53 28.15 20.17 11.73
C GLU A 53 28.24 21.02 13.01
N THR A 54 27.10 21.51 13.49
CA THR A 54 27.01 22.42 14.63
C THR A 54 26.86 21.70 15.96
N GLY A 55 26.41 20.43 15.96
CA GLY A 55 26.16 19.64 17.16
C GLY A 55 24.97 20.14 18.00
N LYS A 56 24.15 21.04 17.45
CA LYS A 56 22.99 21.61 18.13
C LYS A 56 21.73 20.81 17.81
N PRO A 57 20.83 20.60 18.79
CA PRO A 57 19.50 20.07 18.51
C PRO A 57 18.77 20.96 17.51
N LEU A 58 18.07 20.34 16.57
CA LEU A 58 17.12 21.03 15.70
C LEU A 58 15.84 21.36 16.48
N GLU A 59 15.24 22.52 16.17
CA GLU A 59 13.90 22.84 16.63
C GLU A 59 12.87 22.05 15.81
N GLU A 60 11.66 21.91 16.36
CA GLU A 60 10.58 21.17 15.70
C GLU A 60 10.07 21.95 14.47
N GLY A 61 10.24 21.38 13.28
CA GLY A 61 9.84 21.99 12.01
C GLY A 61 11.00 22.58 11.19
N ASP A 62 12.23 22.57 11.73
CA ASP A 62 13.43 22.99 10.98
C ASP A 62 14.04 21.84 10.15
N GLU A 63 13.46 20.64 10.22
CA GLU A 63 13.88 19.49 9.42
C GLU A 63 13.30 19.51 7.99
N ILE A 64 14.17 19.40 6.99
CA ILE A 64 13.79 19.22 5.58
C ILE A 64 14.36 17.92 5.01
N LYS A 65 13.79 17.42 3.91
CA LYS A 65 14.31 16.23 3.22
C LYS A 65 15.28 16.65 2.12
N GLY A 66 16.48 16.09 2.12
CA GLY A 66 17.45 16.25 1.03
C GLY A 66 17.49 15.03 0.13
N TYR A 67 17.48 15.22 -1.20
CA TYR A 67 17.80 14.19 -2.18
C TYR A 67 19.21 14.42 -2.73
N GLU A 68 20.11 13.46 -2.49
CA GLU A 68 21.50 13.53 -2.95
C GLU A 68 21.57 13.28 -4.46
N VAL A 69 22.14 14.25 -5.20
CA VAL A 69 22.30 14.16 -6.66
C VAL A 69 23.73 13.77 -7.03
N GLU A 70 24.70 14.35 -6.32
CA GLU A 70 26.13 14.03 -6.36
C GLU A 70 26.67 14.06 -4.93
N ASP A 71 27.84 13.46 -4.69
CA ASP A 71 28.43 13.31 -3.34
C ASP A 71 28.45 14.66 -2.59
N GLY A 72 27.56 14.79 -1.59
CA GLY A 72 27.44 16.00 -0.77
C GLY A 72 26.60 17.15 -1.35
N GLU A 73 26.03 17.01 -2.54
CA GLU A 73 25.06 17.96 -3.11
C GLU A 73 23.62 17.44 -2.96
N PHE A 74 22.82 18.18 -2.18
CA PHE A 74 21.44 17.83 -1.88
C PHE A 74 20.47 18.82 -2.50
N ILE A 75 19.46 18.30 -3.20
CA ILE A 75 18.26 19.09 -3.53
C ILE A 75 17.35 19.06 -2.31
N HIS A 76 17.02 20.25 -1.81
CA HIS A 76 16.05 20.44 -0.74
C HIS A 76 14.66 20.17 -1.28
N ILE A 77 13.90 19.37 -0.55
CA ILE A 77 12.52 19.06 -0.86
C ILE A 77 11.71 19.37 0.41
N GLU A 78 10.92 20.42 0.33
CA GLU A 78 10.02 20.82 1.41
C GLU A 78 8.85 19.83 1.52
N GLU A 79 8.25 19.72 2.71
CA GLU A 79 7.15 18.77 2.92
C GLU A 79 5.89 19.15 2.13
N ASP A 80 5.63 20.44 1.96
CA ASP A 80 4.54 20.98 1.14
C ASP A 80 4.76 20.77 -0.37
N GLU A 81 6.01 20.81 -0.85
CA GLU A 81 6.36 20.43 -2.22
C GLU A 81 6.09 18.95 -2.48
N ILE A 82 6.43 18.07 -1.51
CA ILE A 82 6.11 16.64 -1.60
C ILE A 82 4.60 16.44 -1.66
N GLU A 83 3.84 17.13 -0.80
CA GLU A 83 2.38 17.05 -0.77
C GLU A 83 1.73 17.62 -2.04
N ALA A 84 2.23 18.72 -2.59
CA ALA A 84 1.71 19.32 -3.82
C ALA A 84 1.90 18.42 -5.05
N VAL A 85 2.93 17.57 -5.05
CA VAL A 85 3.15 16.55 -6.08
C VAL A 85 2.29 15.29 -5.83
N GLN A 86 1.70 15.10 -4.64
CA GLN A 86 0.82 13.96 -4.39
C GLN A 86 -0.42 14.03 -5.27
N ILE A 87 -0.42 13.14 -6.26
CA ILE A 87 -1.48 12.81 -7.22
C ILE A 87 -2.88 13.14 -6.68
N GLU A 88 -3.56 14.11 -7.30
CA GLU A 88 -4.91 14.62 -6.95
C GLU A 88 -6.01 13.53 -6.81
N SER A 89 -5.76 12.31 -7.29
CA SER A 89 -6.67 11.16 -7.23
C SER A 89 -6.58 10.32 -5.94
N SER A 90 -5.98 10.83 -4.87
CA SER A 90 -5.56 10.04 -3.68
C SER A 90 -6.66 9.22 -2.98
N HIS A 91 -7.93 9.62 -3.08
CA HIS A 91 -9.04 9.00 -2.35
C HIS A 91 -10.07 8.28 -3.21
N THR A 92 -9.91 8.22 -4.53
CA THR A 92 -10.82 7.47 -5.42
C THR A 92 -10.05 6.44 -6.22
N MET A 93 -10.41 5.17 -6.06
CA MET A 93 -9.88 4.04 -6.79
C MET A 93 -10.88 3.64 -7.89
N SER A 94 -10.46 3.74 -9.15
CA SER A 94 -11.29 3.35 -10.30
C SER A 94 -10.91 1.95 -10.78
N LEU A 95 -11.91 1.09 -11.00
CA LEU A 95 -11.71 -0.20 -11.67
C LEU A 95 -11.50 0.05 -13.17
N ASP A 96 -10.29 -0.18 -13.64
CA ASP A 96 -9.85 0.07 -15.02
C ASP A 96 -10.15 -1.11 -15.95
N GLY A 97 -10.27 -2.32 -15.40
CA GLY A 97 -10.50 -3.53 -16.19
C GLY A 97 -10.75 -4.76 -15.34
N PHE A 98 -11.00 -5.89 -16.00
CA PHE A 98 -11.26 -7.18 -15.35
C PHE A 98 -10.44 -8.27 -16.00
N VAL A 99 -9.90 -9.17 -15.18
CA VAL A 99 -9.09 -10.31 -15.60
C VAL A 99 -9.53 -11.59 -14.87
N ASP A 100 -9.21 -12.73 -15.44
CA ASP A 100 -9.30 -14.00 -14.70
C ASP A 100 -8.21 -14.01 -13.63
N LYS A 101 -8.56 -14.36 -12.39
CA LYS A 101 -7.60 -14.45 -11.29
C LYS A 101 -6.40 -15.35 -11.63
N SER A 102 -6.65 -16.47 -12.30
CA SER A 102 -5.62 -17.44 -12.67
C SER A 102 -4.59 -16.89 -13.66
N SER A 103 -4.91 -15.79 -14.35
CA SER A 103 -3.96 -15.10 -15.23
C SER A 103 -2.87 -14.33 -14.47
N ILE A 104 -3.13 -13.97 -13.21
CA ILE A 104 -2.16 -13.25 -12.38
C ILE A 104 -1.26 -14.25 -11.69
N ARG A 105 0.01 -14.28 -12.11
CA ARG A 105 1.02 -15.14 -11.47
C ARG A 105 1.27 -14.67 -10.04
N GLN A 106 1.42 -15.62 -9.12
CA GLN A 106 1.65 -15.36 -7.69
C GLN A 106 2.88 -14.46 -7.42
N ILE A 107 3.89 -14.49 -8.30
CA ILE A 107 5.09 -13.65 -8.18
C ILE A 107 4.78 -12.13 -8.15
N TYR A 108 3.65 -11.74 -8.74
CA TYR A 108 3.21 -10.34 -8.76
C TYR A 108 2.37 -9.95 -7.53
N LEU A 109 1.87 -10.89 -6.73
CA LEU A 109 1.00 -10.59 -5.58
C LEU A 109 1.83 -10.17 -4.36
N ASP A 110 1.51 -9.01 -3.78
CA ASP A 110 2.25 -8.43 -2.66
C ASP A 110 1.48 -8.45 -1.33
N THR A 111 0.76 -7.37 -1.01
CA THR A 111 0.13 -7.19 0.31
C THR A 111 -1.40 -7.22 0.19
N PRO A 112 -2.08 -8.12 0.94
CA PRO A 112 -3.54 -8.23 0.91
C PRO A 112 -4.24 -7.36 1.97
N TYR A 113 -5.39 -6.81 1.58
CA TYR A 113 -6.29 -5.97 2.37
C TYR A 113 -7.73 -6.45 2.23
N TYR A 114 -8.47 -6.57 3.33
CA TYR A 114 -9.92 -6.72 3.28
C TYR A 114 -10.56 -5.39 2.89
N VAL A 115 -11.54 -5.47 1.99
CA VAL A 115 -12.33 -4.31 1.55
C VAL A 115 -13.74 -4.48 2.08
N SER A 116 -14.23 -3.46 2.79
CA SER A 116 -15.60 -3.36 3.30
C SER A 116 -16.20 -2.00 2.96
N PRO A 117 -17.54 -1.89 2.87
CA PRO A 117 -18.18 -0.58 2.76
C PRO A 117 -17.88 0.26 4.00
N ALA A 118 -17.57 1.55 3.79
CA ALA A 118 -17.24 2.47 4.88
C ALA A 118 -18.49 3.02 5.60
N ASP A 119 -19.65 2.94 4.97
CA ASP A 119 -20.94 3.38 5.50
C ASP A 119 -22.11 2.53 4.95
N LYS A 120 -23.28 2.69 5.57
CA LYS A 120 -24.50 1.94 5.21
C LYS A 120 -25.04 2.30 3.82
N VAL A 121 -24.83 3.53 3.36
CA VAL A 121 -25.34 4.01 2.06
C VAL A 121 -24.60 3.31 0.92
N SER A 122 -23.34 2.97 1.16
CA SER A 122 -22.45 2.33 0.20
C SER A 122 -22.63 0.81 0.10
N GLU A 123 -23.37 0.18 1.02
CA GLU A 123 -23.53 -1.30 1.08
C GLU A 123 -24.15 -1.88 -0.19
N GLU A 124 -25.19 -1.23 -0.73
CA GLU A 124 -25.88 -1.71 -1.93
C GLU A 124 -24.98 -1.64 -3.16
N ALA A 125 -24.38 -0.47 -3.42
CA ALA A 125 -23.45 -0.28 -4.53
C ALA A 125 -22.22 -1.21 -4.43
N PHE A 126 -21.69 -1.39 -3.21
CA PHE A 126 -20.62 -2.35 -2.93
C PHE A 126 -21.03 -3.79 -3.27
N ALA A 127 -22.24 -4.21 -2.86
CA ALA A 127 -22.76 -5.54 -3.15
C ALA A 127 -22.93 -5.76 -4.65
N VAL A 128 -23.45 -4.77 -5.39
CA VAL A 128 -23.58 -4.87 -6.87
C VAL A 128 -22.22 -5.11 -7.52
N ILE A 129 -21.19 -4.34 -7.15
CA ILE A 129 -19.83 -4.50 -7.71
C ILE A 129 -19.26 -5.88 -7.37
N ARG A 130 -19.36 -6.29 -6.09
CA ARG A 130 -18.88 -7.59 -5.60
C ARG A 130 -19.57 -8.75 -6.33
N ASP A 131 -20.90 -8.73 -6.42
CA ASP A 131 -21.69 -9.82 -6.95
C ASP A 131 -21.57 -9.90 -8.48
N ALA A 132 -21.40 -8.76 -9.16
CA ALA A 132 -21.09 -8.73 -10.60
C ALA A 132 -19.74 -9.41 -10.91
N MET A 133 -18.70 -9.13 -10.10
CA MET A 133 -17.41 -9.81 -10.23
C MET A 133 -17.51 -11.30 -9.90
N ALA A 134 -18.25 -11.66 -8.85
CA ALA A 134 -18.41 -13.06 -8.42
C ALA A 134 -19.15 -13.89 -9.47
N GLY A 135 -20.24 -13.37 -10.01
CA GLY A 135 -21.03 -14.04 -11.06
C GLY A 135 -20.25 -14.26 -12.34
N LYS A 136 -19.33 -13.35 -12.69
CA LYS A 136 -18.45 -13.48 -13.86
C LYS A 136 -17.13 -14.20 -13.58
N LYS A 137 -16.84 -14.56 -12.32
CA LYS A 137 -15.56 -15.15 -11.88
C LYS A 137 -14.34 -14.31 -12.29
N MET A 138 -14.46 -12.99 -12.20
CA MET A 138 -13.41 -12.06 -12.58
C MET A 138 -12.88 -11.30 -11.37
N ALA A 139 -11.64 -10.84 -11.48
CA ALA A 139 -11.04 -9.88 -10.57
C ALA A 139 -10.87 -8.52 -11.27
N GLY A 140 -11.12 -7.44 -10.55
CA GLY A 140 -10.95 -6.07 -11.05
C GLY A 140 -9.51 -5.59 -10.90
N LEU A 141 -9.00 -4.86 -11.88
CA LEU A 141 -7.73 -4.15 -11.82
C LEU A 141 -7.97 -2.67 -11.54
N ALA A 142 -7.14 -2.09 -10.69
CA ALA A 142 -7.18 -0.66 -10.37
C ALA A 142 -5.80 -0.15 -9.95
N ARG A 143 -5.73 1.15 -9.67
CA ARG A 143 -4.61 1.78 -8.98
C ARG A 143 -5.10 2.44 -7.69
N ILE A 144 -4.28 2.36 -6.65
CA ILE A 144 -4.55 3.00 -5.36
C ILE A 144 -3.30 3.73 -4.87
N VAL A 145 -3.47 4.85 -4.19
CA VAL A 145 -2.39 5.52 -3.47
C VAL A 145 -2.39 5.01 -2.02
N LEU A 146 -1.37 4.23 -1.66
CA LEU A 146 -1.13 3.74 -0.30
C LEU A 146 0.23 4.25 0.17
N TYR A 147 0.26 4.88 1.34
CA TYR A 147 1.48 5.44 1.94
C TYR A 147 2.27 6.30 0.95
N GLN A 148 1.59 7.28 0.33
CA GLN A 148 2.17 8.24 -0.62
C GLN A 148 2.72 7.62 -1.92
N ARG A 149 2.40 6.34 -2.21
CA ARG A 149 2.80 5.68 -3.46
C ARG A 149 1.60 5.09 -4.17
N GLU A 150 1.47 5.41 -5.45
CA GLU A 150 0.54 4.71 -6.32
C GLU A 150 1.01 3.26 -6.52
N ARG A 151 0.07 2.32 -6.42
CA ARG A 151 0.30 0.90 -6.60
C ARG A 151 -0.80 0.30 -7.47
N PRO A 152 -0.46 -0.57 -8.43
CA PRO A 152 -1.44 -1.39 -9.10
C PRO A 152 -2.01 -2.40 -8.09
N VAL A 153 -3.29 -2.68 -8.22
CA VAL A 153 -4.00 -3.62 -7.35
C VAL A 153 -4.91 -4.53 -8.15
N VAL A 154 -5.15 -5.70 -7.60
CA VAL A 154 -6.25 -6.57 -8.00
C VAL A 154 -7.27 -6.65 -6.87
N ILE A 155 -8.56 -6.58 -7.20
CA ILE A 155 -9.69 -6.68 -6.26
C ILE A 155 -10.54 -7.86 -6.67
N GLU A 156 -10.88 -8.72 -5.72
CA GLU A 156 -11.71 -9.89 -5.98
C GLU A 156 -12.75 -10.11 -4.87
N PRO A 157 -13.91 -10.71 -5.20
CA PRO A 157 -14.93 -11.08 -4.22
C PRO A 157 -14.41 -12.06 -3.18
N LEU A 158 -14.76 -11.84 -1.91
CA LEU A 158 -14.45 -12.76 -0.82
C LEU A 158 -15.60 -12.79 0.20
N GLY A 159 -16.47 -13.80 0.09
CA GLY A 159 -17.63 -13.96 0.95
C GLY A 159 -18.54 -12.73 0.90
N LYS A 160 -18.76 -12.07 2.04
CA LYS A 160 -19.56 -10.83 2.13
C LYS A 160 -18.79 -9.57 1.75
N GLY A 161 -17.46 -9.63 1.68
CA GLY A 161 -16.60 -8.50 1.34
C GLY A 161 -15.86 -8.72 0.02
N MET A 162 -14.74 -8.02 -0.12
CA MET A 162 -13.75 -8.25 -1.17
C MET A 162 -12.36 -8.31 -0.55
N VAL A 163 -11.39 -8.85 -1.29
CA VAL A 163 -9.97 -8.74 -0.96
C VAL A 163 -9.27 -7.97 -2.08
N LEU A 164 -8.53 -6.95 -1.68
CA LEU A 164 -7.63 -6.20 -2.54
C LEU A 164 -6.21 -6.68 -2.28
N THR A 165 -5.46 -6.99 -3.32
CA THR A 165 -4.03 -7.34 -3.22
C THR A 165 -3.22 -6.35 -4.03
N THR A 166 -2.23 -5.71 -3.41
CA THR A 166 -1.26 -4.89 -4.14
C THR A 166 -0.43 -5.75 -5.07
N LEU A 167 -0.10 -5.21 -6.23
CA LEU A 167 0.70 -5.87 -7.25
C LEU A 167 2.10 -5.26 -7.29
N ARG A 168 3.10 -6.12 -7.53
CA ARG A 168 4.47 -5.71 -7.85
C ARG A 168 4.54 -5.28 -9.30
N TYR A 169 5.32 -4.24 -9.58
CA TYR A 169 5.64 -3.87 -10.96
C TYR A 169 6.63 -4.86 -11.56
N ASP A 170 6.55 -5.07 -12.87
CA ASP A 170 7.38 -6.05 -13.57
C ASP A 170 8.89 -5.80 -13.39
N ASN A 171 9.31 -4.54 -13.41
CA ASN A 171 10.69 -4.14 -13.16
C ASN A 171 11.21 -4.46 -11.75
N THR A 172 10.33 -4.73 -10.79
CA THR A 172 10.71 -5.16 -9.42
C THR A 172 10.69 -6.68 -9.25
N VAL A 173 10.11 -7.42 -10.22
CA VAL A 173 10.00 -8.87 -10.18
C VAL A 173 11.13 -9.48 -11.00
N ARG A 174 11.99 -10.25 -10.34
CA ARG A 174 13.03 -11.02 -11.04
C ARG A 174 12.37 -12.13 -11.86
N GLN A 175 12.63 -12.16 -13.16
CA GLN A 175 12.02 -13.12 -14.07
C GLN A 175 12.57 -14.54 -13.86
N PRO A 176 11.73 -15.59 -13.92
CA PRO A 176 12.15 -16.98 -13.72
C PRO A 176 13.34 -17.39 -14.58
N ASP A 177 13.37 -16.97 -15.84
CA ASP A 177 14.43 -17.34 -16.79
C ASP A 177 15.82 -16.85 -16.35
N SER A 178 15.87 -15.71 -15.65
CA SER A 178 17.13 -15.18 -15.08
C SER A 178 17.67 -16.01 -13.91
N VAL A 179 16.86 -16.91 -13.34
CA VAL A 179 17.22 -17.75 -12.19
C VAL A 179 17.28 -19.23 -12.57
N PHE A 180 16.39 -19.68 -13.45
CA PHE A 180 16.20 -21.09 -13.81
C PHE A 180 16.77 -21.45 -15.18
N GLY A 181 17.35 -20.50 -15.93
CA GLY A 181 17.83 -20.73 -17.30
C GLY A 181 18.82 -21.90 -17.44
N ASP A 182 19.60 -22.18 -16.39
CA ASP A 182 20.58 -23.27 -16.39
C ASP A 182 20.00 -24.64 -15.98
N ILE A 183 18.73 -24.68 -15.54
CA ILE A 183 18.08 -25.92 -15.12
C ILE A 183 17.63 -26.68 -16.39
N LYS A 184 18.38 -27.73 -16.74
CA LYS A 184 18.05 -28.58 -17.89
C LYS A 184 16.74 -29.33 -17.64
N PRO A 185 15.81 -29.37 -18.61
CA PRO A 185 14.59 -30.16 -18.48
C PRO A 185 14.95 -31.64 -18.39
N VAL A 186 14.48 -32.30 -17.33
CA VAL A 186 14.55 -33.77 -17.22
C VAL A 186 13.36 -34.33 -17.99
N LYS A 187 13.62 -35.18 -18.99
CA LYS A 187 12.56 -35.96 -19.64
C LYS A 187 12.11 -37.03 -18.66
N THR A 188 10.91 -36.90 -18.12
CA THR A 188 10.19 -37.97 -17.42
C THR A 188 9.32 -38.72 -18.40
#